data_AF-A0A7J9ZPI7-F1
#
_entry.id   AF-A0A7J9ZPI7-F1
#
_cell.length_a   1.000
_cell.length_b   1.000
_cell.length_c   1.000
_cell.angle_alpha   90.00
_cell.angle_beta   90.00
_cell.angle_gamma   90.00
#
_symmetry.space_group_name_H-M   'P 1'
#
loop_
_entity.id
_entity.type
_entity.pdbx_description
1 polymer ?
#
loop_
_entity_poly.entity_id
_entity_poly.type
_entity_poly.pdbx_seq_one_letter_code
_entity_poly.pdbx_strand_id
1 'polypeptide(L)' 'RKDTVFVPPNTITRIKATYDRRVLMVWHCHFVDHEDHEMMRPMQVI' A
#
# COMPACT_ATOMS: atom_id res chain seq x y z
N ARG A 1 1.18 -1.50 -15.74
CA ARG A 1 0.59 -0.69 -14.65
C ARG A 1 0.19 -1.66 -13.56
N LYS A 2 0.73 -1.52 -12.34
CA LYS A 2 0.44 -2.40 -11.20
C LYS A 2 0.18 -1.55 -9.96
N ASP A 3 -0.72 -2.04 -9.13
CA ASP A 3 -1.13 -1.48 -7.84
C ASP A 3 -0.37 -2.11 -6.65
N THR A 4 0.26 -3.27 -6.87
CA THR A 4 1.05 -4.00 -5.87
C THR A 4 2.52 -4.12 -6.28
N VAL A 5 3.40 -4.08 -5.29
CA VAL A 5 4.85 -4.28 -5.45
C VAL A 5 5.35 -5.28 -4.42
N PHE A 6 6.21 -6.20 -4.84
CA PHE A 6 6.90 -7.11 -3.92
C PHE A 6 8.13 -6.40 -3.34
N VAL A 7 8.25 -6.39 -2.02
CA VAL A 7 9.38 -5.81 -1.29
C VAL A 7 10.14 -6.94 -0.60
N PRO A 8 11.39 -7.25 -1.01
CA PRO A 8 12.17 -8.29 -0.36
C PRO A 8 12.60 -7.85 1.06
N PRO A 9 12.95 -8.81 1.93
CA PRO A 9 13.42 -8.49 3.28
C PRO A 9 14.65 -7.57 3.25
N ASN A 10 14.80 -6.75 4.28
CA ASN A 10 15.93 -5.83 4.48
C ASN A 10 16.13 -4.79 3.34
N THR A 11 15.07 -4.49 2.59
CA THR A 11 15.11 -3.54 1.47
C THR A 11 14.10 -2.41 1.65
N ILE A 12 14.43 -1.22 1.12
CA ILE A 12 13.53 -0.08 1.06
C ILE A 12 13.12 0.15 -0.41
N THR A 13 11.82 0.12 -0.69
CA THR A 13 11.27 0.40 -2.02
C THR A 13 10.61 1.77 -2.04
N ARG A 14 10.96 2.61 -3.03
CA ARG A 14 10.32 3.92 -3.27
C ARG A 14 9.27 3.78 -4.36
N ILE A 15 8.10 4.36 -4.12
CA ILE A 15 6.94 4.26 -5.02
C ILE A 15 6.57 5.68 -5.47
N LYS A 16 6.34 5.84 -6.77
CA LYS A 16 5.79 7.07 -7.36
C LYS A 16 4.46 6.73 -8.00
N ALA A 17 3.38 7.24 -7.41
CA ALA A 17 2.02 7.04 -7.89
C ALA A 17 1.34 8.39 -8.15
N THR A 18 0.41 8.41 -9.09
CA THR A 18 -0.49 9.54 -9.33
C THR A 18 -1.89 9.19 -8.83
N TYR A 19 -2.52 10.12 -8.12
CA TYR A 19 -3.87 9.95 -7.58
C TYR A 19 -4.82 10.88 -8.31
N ASP A 20 -5.85 10.31 -8.92
CA ASP A 20 -6.80 11.05 -9.76
C ASP A 20 -8.08 11.45 -9.00
N ARG A 21 -8.37 10.76 -7.89
CA ARG A 21 -9.61 10.94 -7.11
C ARG A 21 -9.30 11.26 -5.66
N ARG A 22 -10.08 12.18 -5.09
CA ARG A 22 -10.09 12.51 -3.66
C ARG A 22 -10.95 11.50 -2.93
N VAL A 23 -10.33 10.41 -2.51
CA VAL A 23 -11.00 9.30 -1.82
C VAL A 23 -10.10 8.76 -0.71
N LEU A 24 -10.72 8.06 0.23
CA LEU A 24 -9.99 7.24 1.20
C LEU A 24 -9.53 5.96 0.51
N MET A 25 -8.22 5.72 0.50
CA MET A 25 -7.60 4.52 -0.03
C MET A 25 -6.97 3.70 1.11
N VAL A 26 -6.71 2.42 0.87
CA VAL A 26 -6.00 1.53 1.80
C VAL A 26 -4.58 1.29 1.33
N TRP A 27 -3.64 1.31 2.26
CA TRP A 27 -2.25 0.94 2.07
C TRP A 27 -1.94 -0.25 2.96
N HIS A 28 -1.77 -1.44 2.39
CA HIS A 28 -1.62 -2.66 3.18
C HIS A 28 -0.71 -3.69 2.50
N CYS A 29 -0.26 -4.66 3.29
CA CYS A 29 0.36 -5.86 2.75
C CYS A 29 -0.72 -6.72 2.08
N HIS A 30 -0.43 -7.25 0.89
CA HIS A 30 -1.35 -8.14 0.19
C HIS A 30 -1.26 -9.61 0.66
N PHE A 31 -0.58 -9.84 1.79
CA PHE A 31 -0.54 -11.13 2.48
C PHE A 31 -1.63 -11.11 3.56
N VAL A 32 -2.67 -11.94 3.40
CA VAL A 32 -3.91 -11.87 4.19
C VAL A 32 -3.65 -11.97 5.69
N ASP A 33 -2.73 -12.86 6.11
CA ASP A 33 -2.37 -12.98 7.52
C ASP A 33 -1.81 -11.66 8.08
N HIS A 34 -0.96 -10.96 7.32
CA HIS A 34 -0.44 -9.67 7.74
C HIS A 34 -1.50 -8.57 7.74
N GLU A 35 -2.43 -8.61 6.78
CA GLU A 35 -3.56 -7.68 6.71
C GLU A 35 -4.45 -7.77 7.95
N ASP A 36 -4.77 -8.98 8.40
CA ASP A 36 -5.54 -9.24 9.62
C ASP A 36 -4.75 -8.85 10.88
N HIS A 37 -3.42 -9.04 10.87
CA HIS A 37 -2.49 -8.57 11.90
C HIS A 37 -2.11 -7.07 11.77
N GLU A 38 -3.08 -6.23 11.47
CA GLU A 38 -2.97 -4.77 11.50
C GLU A 38 -1.96 -4.14 10.51
N MET A 39 -1.47 -4.87 9.50
CA MET A 39 -0.63 -4.28 8.43
C MET A 39 -1.47 -3.58 7.36
N MET A 40 -2.47 -2.79 7.79
CA MET A 40 -3.31 -1.93 6.97
C MET A 40 -3.29 -0.49 7.50
N ARG A 41 -3.12 0.50 6.61
CA ARG A 41 -3.14 1.92 6.93
C ARG A 41 -4.08 2.68 5.99
N PRO A 42 -4.99 3.53 6.50
CA PRO A 42 -5.77 4.42 5.65
C PRO A 42 -4.88 5.53 5.07
N MET A 43 -5.11 5.87 3.81
CA MET A 43 -4.46 6.99 3.12
C MET A 43 -5.52 7.91 2.55
N GLN A 44 -5.61 9.13 3.06
CA GLN A 44 -6.51 10.14 2.55
C GLN A 44 -5.83 10.92 1.42
N VAL A 45 -6.39 10.83 0.21
CA VAL A 45 -5.98 11.68 -0.91
C VAL A 45 -6.79 12.98 -0.85
N ILE A 46 -6.10 14.08 -0.53
CA ILE A 46 -6.67 15.45 -0.44
C ILE A 46 -6.38 16.30 -1.67
#